data_AF-V4THI6-F1
#
_entry.id   AF-V4THI6-F1
#
_cell.length_a   1.000
_cell.length_b   1.000
_cell.length_c   1.000
_cell.angle_alpha   90.00
_cell.angle_beta   90.00
_cell.angle_gamma   90.00
#
_symmetry.space_group_name_H-M   'P 1'
#
loop_
_entity.id
_entity.type
_entity.pdbx_description
1 polymer ?
#
loop_
_entity_poly.entity_id
_entity_poly.type
_entity_poly.pdbx_seq_one_letter_code
_entity_poly.pdbx_strand_id
1 'polypeptide(L)'
;MSFLLSVIAFSVVTFAFLVVERIYRSPTKPQWLDREIVAMPICVGFTAAFAGSFGAVLASALLLPLPIWGDVASAIVVVVAAMLAMRALFRLISPRRLAH
;
A
#
# COMPACT_ATOMS: atom_id res chain seq x y z
N MET A 1 16.99 -12.73 3.61
CA MET A 1 15.98 -11.81 4.16
C MET A 1 14.88 -12.66 4.78
N SER A 2 14.48 -12.43 6.03
CA SER A 2 13.42 -13.25 6.66
C SER A 2 12.05 -12.88 6.09
N PHE A 3 11.14 -13.85 5.98
CA PHE A 3 9.77 -13.64 5.47
C PHE A 3 9.05 -12.49 6.21
N LEU A 4 9.23 -12.42 7.52
CA LEU A 4 8.67 -11.38 8.38
C LEU A 4 9.16 -9.98 7.99
N LEU A 5 10.45 -9.82 7.65
CA LEU A 5 10.98 -8.54 7.17
C LEU A 5 10.36 -8.14 5.83
N SER A 6 10.12 -9.09 4.92
CA SER A 6 9.46 -8.84 3.64
C SER A 6 8.02 -8.36 3.82
N VAL A 7 7.27 -8.98 4.75
CA VAL A 7 5.89 -8.59 5.08
C VAL A 7 5.84 -7.21 5.74
N ILE A 8 6.76 -6.91 6.67
CA ILE A 8 6.87 -5.58 7.27
C ILE A 8 7.19 -4.53 6.21
N ALA A 9 8.17 -4.79 5.34
CA ALA A 9 8.54 -3.87 4.27
C ALA A 9 7.35 -3.58 3.34
N PHE A 10 6.61 -4.61 2.94
CA PHE A 10 5.40 -4.47 2.14
C PHE A 10 4.32 -3.65 2.86
N SER A 11 4.13 -3.88 4.15
CA SER A 11 3.17 -3.14 4.98
C SER A 11 3.53 -1.66 5.09
N VAL A 12 4.82 -1.34 5.28
CA VAL A 12 5.32 0.05 5.35
C VAL A 12 5.15 0.78 4.02
N VAL A 13 5.52 0.15 2.90
CA VAL A 13 5.35 0.73 1.55
C VAL A 13 3.87 1.03 1.28
N THR A 14 3.00 0.10 1.66
CA THR A 14 1.56 0.26 1.51
C THR A 14 1.01 1.38 2.38
N PHE A 15 1.42 1.44 3.64
CA PHE A 15 0.99 2.50 4.56
C PHE A 15 1.41 3.88 4.04
N ALA A 16 2.66 4.01 3.56
CA ALA A 16 3.15 5.21 2.93
C ALA A 16 2.31 5.59 1.69
N PHE A 17 1.92 4.61 0.86
CA PHE A 17 1.04 4.85 -0.29
C PHE A 17 -0.32 5.39 0.13
N LEU A 18 -0.95 4.82 1.16
CA LEU A 18 -2.24 5.29 1.67
C LEU A 18 -2.17 6.71 2.25
N VAL A 19 -1.09 7.04 2.96
CA VAL A 19 -0.84 8.40 3.47
C VAL A 19 -0.69 9.38 2.31
N VAL A 20 0.07 9.03 1.27
CA VAL A 20 0.24 9.88 0.10
C VAL A 20 -1.07 10.03 -0.67
N GLU A 21 -1.83 8.96 -0.88
CA GLU A 21 -3.17 9.03 -1.48
C GLU A 21 -4.08 9.99 -0.68
N ARG A 22 -4.00 9.95 0.66
CA ARG A 22 -4.75 10.86 1.53
C ARG A 22 -4.35 12.31 1.34
N ILE A 23 -3.05 12.60 1.22
CA ILE A 23 -2.54 13.95 0.97
C ILE A 23 -3.04 14.45 -0.40
N TYR A 24 -2.95 13.62 -1.44
CA TYR A 24 -3.41 13.98 -2.80
C TYR A 24 -4.93 14.21 -2.90
N ARG A 25 -5.72 13.53 -2.06
CA ARG A 25 -7.17 13.74 -1.96
C ARG A 25 -7.57 14.87 -1.01
N SER A 26 -6.64 15.42 -0.22
CA SER A 26 -6.98 16.49 0.72
C SER A 26 -7.32 17.77 -0.03
N PRO A 27 -8.42 18.46 0.31
CA PRO A 27 -8.73 19.78 -0.25
C PRO A 27 -7.71 20.85 0.17
N THR A 28 -6.88 20.56 1.18
CA THR A 28 -5.80 21.45 1.66
C THR A 28 -4.44 21.14 1.05
N LYS A 29 -4.35 20.30 0.02
CA LYS A 29 -3.07 19.98 -0.60
C LYS A 29 -2.44 21.25 -1.20
N PRO A 30 -1.11 21.40 -1.10
CA PRO A 30 -0.44 22.53 -1.72
C PRO A 30 -0.37 22.35 -3.25
N GLN A 31 -0.61 23.43 -4.00
CA GLN A 31 -0.69 23.42 -5.48
C GLN A 31 0.56 22.90 -6.19
N TRP A 32 1.73 22.98 -5.55
CA TRP A 32 2.97 22.45 -6.13
C TRP A 32 2.97 20.92 -6.23
N LEU A 33 2.15 20.22 -5.43
CA LEU A 33 2.04 18.76 -5.43
C LEU A 33 1.33 18.23 -6.69
N ASP A 34 0.51 19.07 -7.34
CA ASP A 34 -0.16 18.73 -8.60
C ASP A 34 0.72 18.94 -9.83
N ARG A 35 1.91 19.53 -9.66
CA ARG A 35 2.86 19.67 -10.77
C ARG A 35 3.30 18.28 -11.18
N GLU A 36 3.15 17.98 -12.47
CA GLU A 36 3.49 16.69 -13.05
C GLU A 36 4.91 16.25 -12.72
N ILE A 37 5.86 17.20 -12.70
CA ILE A 37 7.27 16.97 -12.32
C ILE A 37 7.46 16.40 -10.91
N VAL A 38 6.48 16.60 -10.02
CA VAL A 38 6.46 16.08 -8.64
C VAL A 38 5.64 14.80 -8.56
N ALA A 39 4.47 14.76 -9.20
CA ALA A 39 3.57 13.61 -9.14
C ALA A 39 4.12 12.37 -9.86
N MET A 40 4.76 12.54 -11.02
CA MET A 40 5.33 11.44 -11.80
C MET A 40 6.38 10.61 -11.03
N PRO A 41 7.45 11.21 -10.44
CA PRO A 41 8.45 10.45 -9.71
C PRO A 41 7.89 9.79 -8.45
N ILE A 42 6.89 10.40 -7.80
CA ILE A 42 6.19 9.80 -6.66
C ILE A 42 5.45 8.54 -7.10
N CYS A 43 4.67 8.60 -8.18
CA CYS A 43 3.96 7.43 -8.73
C CYS A 43 4.92 6.31 -9.15
N VAL A 44 6.01 6.66 -9.88
CA VAL A 44 7.01 5.68 -10.31
C VAL A 44 7.71 5.05 -9.12
N GLY A 45 8.11 5.85 -8.13
CA GLY A 45 8.76 5.38 -6.91
C GLY A 45 7.88 4.43 -6.10
N PHE A 46 6.60 4.77 -5.90
CA PHE A 46 5.65 3.88 -5.22
C PHE A 46 5.40 2.59 -6.00
N THR A 47 5.29 2.67 -7.33
CA THR A 47 5.09 1.48 -8.17
C THR A 47 6.28 0.54 -8.08
N ALA A 48 7.51 1.08 -8.16
CA ALA A 48 8.73 0.30 -8.02
C ALA A 48 8.88 -0.30 -6.61
N ALA A 49 8.61 0.48 -5.57
CA ALA A 49 8.67 0.01 -4.18
C ALA A 49 7.62 -1.09 -3.90
N PHE A 50 6.41 -0.94 -4.45
CA PHE A 50 5.36 -1.94 -4.32
C PHE A 50 5.74 -3.24 -5.05
N ALA A 51 6.21 -3.15 -6.29
CA ALA A 51 6.66 -4.30 -7.06
C ALA A 51 7.84 -5.02 -6.37
N GLY A 52 8.82 -4.27 -5.87
CA GLY A 52 9.97 -4.83 -5.17
C GLY A 52 9.60 -5.52 -3.85
N SER A 53 8.77 -4.88 -3.03
CA SER A 53 8.33 -5.46 -1.76
C SER A 53 7.40 -6.67 -1.95
N PHE A 54 6.51 -6.63 -2.93
CA PHE A 54 5.69 -7.78 -3.32
C PHE A 54 6.54 -8.94 -3.83
N GLY A 55 7.50 -8.67 -4.71
CA GLY A 55 8.45 -9.66 -5.21
C GLY A 55 9.28 -10.29 -4.09
N ALA A 56 9.70 -9.50 -3.10
CA ALA A 56 10.42 -10.01 -1.92
C ALA A 56 9.54 -10.92 -1.04
N VAL A 57 8.26 -10.58 -0.85
CA VAL A 57 7.30 -11.45 -0.15
C VAL A 57 7.13 -12.76 -0.90
N LEU A 58 6.93 -12.71 -2.23
CA LEU A 58 6.76 -13.90 -3.07
C LEU A 58 8.02 -14.78 -3.08
N ALA A 59 9.21 -14.19 -3.21
CA ALA A 59 10.47 -14.93 -3.18
C ALA A 59 10.71 -15.58 -1.82
N SER A 60 10.34 -14.90 -0.72
CA SER A 60 10.43 -15.44 0.63
C SER A 60 9.39 -16.55 0.87
N ALA A 61 8.20 -16.42 0.29
CA ALA A 61 7.14 -17.43 0.32
C ALA A 61 7.56 -18.74 -0.35
N LEU A 62 8.23 -18.64 -1.50
CA LEU A 62 8.71 -19.79 -2.27
C LEU A 62 9.73 -20.66 -1.53
N LEU A 63 10.42 -20.11 -0.54
CA LEU A 63 11.42 -20.81 0.27
C LEU A 63 10.83 -21.48 1.51
N LEU A 64 9.55 -21.28 1.81
CA LEU A 64 8.89 -21.88 2.96
C LEU A 64 8.41 -23.31 2.64
N PRO A 65 8.52 -24.25 3.59
CA PRO A 65 8.01 -25.60 3.41
C PRO A 65 6.49 -25.58 3.14
N LEU A 66 6.04 -26.44 2.23
CA LEU A 66 4.64 -26.62 1.80
C LEU A 66 3.56 -26.50 2.90
N PRO A 67 3.72 -27.07 4.12
CA PRO A 67 2.71 -26.90 5.18
C PRO A 67 2.50 -25.45 5.67
N ILE A 68 3.46 -24.55 5.45
CA ILE A 68 3.42 -23.14 5.93
C ILE A 68 2.87 -22.18 4.86
N TRP A 69 2.65 -22.67 3.63
CA TRP A 69 2.08 -21.86 2.55
C TRP A 69 0.65 -21.39 2.85
N GLY A 70 -0.11 -22.16 3.61
CA GLY A 70 -1.44 -21.75 4.09
C GLY A 70 -1.38 -20.51 4.98
N ASP A 71 -0.38 -20.43 5.85
CA ASP A 71 -0.15 -19.28 6.73
C ASP A 71 0.38 -18.06 5.97
N VAL A 72 1.18 -18.29 4.93
CA VAL A 72 1.64 -17.22 4.04
C VAL A 72 0.48 -16.66 3.21
N ALA A 73 -0.35 -17.53 2.64
CA ALA A 73 -1.53 -17.13 1.88
C ALA A 73 -2.53 -16.38 2.77
N SER A 74 -2.78 -16.86 3.99
CA SER A 74 -3.65 -16.17 4.95
C SER A 74 -3.07 -14.82 5.36
N ALA A 75 -1.76 -14.71 5.60
CA ALA A 75 -1.11 -13.44 5.91
C ALA A 75 -1.25 -12.43 4.76
N ILE A 76 -1.05 -12.85 3.50
CA ILE A 76 -1.24 -11.99 2.33
C ILE A 76 -2.70 -11.55 2.22
N VAL A 77 -3.65 -12.48 2.39
CA VAL A 77 -5.08 -12.17 2.38
C VAL A 77 -5.46 -11.21 3.49
N VAL A 78 -4.92 -11.36 4.71
CA VAL A 78 -5.16 -10.46 5.83
C VAL A 78 -4.60 -9.07 5.53
N VAL A 79 -3.41 -8.96 4.96
CA VAL A 79 -2.84 -7.67 4.55
C VAL A 79 -3.69 -7.00 3.48
N VAL A 80 -4.11 -7.73 2.46
CA VAL A 80 -5.01 -7.21 1.40
C VAL A 80 -6.38 -6.84 1.95
N ALA A 81 -6.95 -7.64 2.84
CA ALA A 81 -8.22 -7.36 3.50
C ALA A 81 -8.12 -6.12 4.40
N ALA A 82 -7.02 -5.97 5.15
CA ALA A 82 -6.74 -4.77 5.93
C ALA A 82 -6.61 -3.54 5.03
N MET A 83 -5.97 -3.65 3.87
CA MET A 83 -5.91 -2.57 2.87
C MET A 83 -7.30 -2.19 2.36
N LEU A 84 -8.13 -3.17 1.99
CA LEU A 84 -9.50 -2.93 1.52
C LEU A 84 -10.38 -2.34 2.61
N ALA A 85 -10.26 -2.82 3.84
CA ALA A 85 -10.96 -2.30 5.01
C ALA A 85 -10.54 -0.85 5.29
N MET A 86 -9.24 -0.54 5.22
CA MET A 86 -8.75 0.83 5.41
C MET A 86 -9.25 1.74 4.28
N ARG A 87 -9.23 1.27 3.03
CA ARG A 87 -9.77 2.01 1.88
C ARG A 87 -11.27 2.24 2.00
N ALA A 88 -12.03 1.25 2.47
CA ALA A 88 -13.47 1.36 2.72
C ALA A 88 -13.75 2.35 3.86
N LEU A 89 -13.00 2.26 4.97
CA LEU A 89 -13.05 3.21 6.07
C LEU A 89 -12.74 4.63 5.59
N PHE A 90 -11.74 4.81 4.73
CA PHE A 90 -11.42 6.10 4.14
C PHE A 90 -12.52 6.63 3.21
N ARG A 91 -13.25 5.75 2.50
CA ARG A 91 -14.43 6.15 1.72
C ARG A 91 -15.60 6.56 2.62
N LEU A 92 -15.78 5.90 3.76
CA LEU A 92 -16.83 6.20 4.73
C LEU A 92 -16.54 7.51 5.50
N ILE A 93 -15.27 7.77 5.83
CA ILE A 93 -14.82 8.98 6.57
C ILE A 93 -14.71 10.21 5.67
N SER A 94 -14.67 10.06 4.34
CA SER A 94 -14.87 11.17 3.40
C SER A 94 -16.34 11.19 2.97
N PRO A 95 -17.28 11.70 3.80
CA PRO A 95 -18.61 11.97 3.33
C PRO A 95 -18.45 12.99 2.20
N ARG A 96 -19.13 12.71 1.09
CA ARG A 96 -19.31 13.60 -0.04
C ARG A 96 -19.53 15.03 0.48
N ARG A 97 -18.55 15.94 0.29
CA ARG A 97 -18.85 17.36 0.08
C ARG A 97 -19.46 17.46 -1.33
N LEU A 98 -20.69 16.96 -1.46
CA LEU A 98 -21.61 17.27 -2.55
C LEU A 98 -22.81 17.91 -1.88
N ALA A 99 -22.66 19.17 -1.48
CA ALA A 99 -23.73 20.13 -1.23
C ALA A 99 -23.06 21.42 -0.73
N HIS A 100 -22.69 22.28 -1.68
CA HIS A 100 -22.75 23.75 -1.67
C HIS A 100 -21.75 24.32 -2.66
#